data_AF-A0A962WGY3-F1
#
_entry.id   AF-A0A962WGY3-F1
#
_cell.length_a   1.000
_cell.length_b   1.000
_cell.length_c   1.000
_cell.angle_alpha   90.00
_cell.angle_beta   90.00
_cell.angle_gamma   90.00
#
_symmetry.space_group_name_H-M   'P 1'
#
loop_
_entity.id
_entity.type
_entity.pdbx_description
1 polymer ?
#
loop_
_entity_poly.entity_id
_entity_poly.type
_entity_poly.pdbx_seq_one_letter_code
_entity_poly.pdbx_strand_id
1 'polypeptide(L)'
;MTSAGSETHEDLFDELLRAGRSSLGEHQAKALISEHGVPVPSGCFIAAGDLDGLSVAKLAERLDTLTGPYVLKVVSADILHKSDVGGVRLNLADADEVHAAIAQMRALAPIAAASLDGFLVEQMSSPG
;
A
#
# COMPACT_ATOMS: atom_id res chain seq x y z
N MET A 1 26.09 1.75 -14.89
CA MET A 1 25.04 0.76 -14.58
C MET A 1 24.79 0.91 -13.08
N THR A 2 23.73 1.52 -12.58
CA THR A 2 22.36 1.71 -13.05
C THR A 2 21.82 2.96 -12.36
N SER A 3 21.41 3.99 -13.12
CA SER A 3 20.61 5.10 -12.58
C SER A 3 19.17 4.75 -12.92
N ALA A 4 18.50 4.00 -12.04
CA ALA A 4 17.05 3.95 -12.05
C ALA A 4 16.56 5.38 -11.78
N GLY A 5 15.76 5.93 -12.69
CA GLY A 5 15.36 7.33 -12.64
C GLY A 5 14.72 7.67 -11.31
N SER A 6 15.22 8.70 -10.64
CA SER A 6 14.48 9.34 -9.57
C SER A 6 13.26 10.01 -10.22
N GLU A 7 12.08 9.42 -10.07
CA GLU A 7 10.82 10.14 -10.30
C GLU A 7 10.88 11.42 -9.47
N THR A 8 10.84 12.57 -10.16
CA THR A 8 10.77 13.84 -9.46
C THR A 8 9.34 14.05 -8.95
N HIS A 9 9.15 14.93 -7.95
CA HIS A 9 7.79 15.26 -7.50
C HIS A 9 6.94 15.83 -8.65
N GLU A 10 7.56 16.54 -9.60
CA GLU A 10 6.89 17.02 -10.80
C GLU A 10 6.37 15.87 -11.67
N ASP A 11 7.16 14.81 -11.86
CA ASP A 11 6.73 13.62 -12.62
C ASP A 11 5.51 12.94 -11.98
N LEU A 12 5.49 12.84 -10.65
CA LEU A 12 4.38 12.28 -9.88
C LEU A 12 3.08 13.10 -10.03
N PHE A 13 3.16 14.43 -9.95
CA PHE A 13 1.98 15.28 -10.15
C PHE A 13 1.51 15.28 -11.60
N ASP A 14 2.44 15.26 -12.55
CA ASP A 14 2.12 15.12 -13.97
C ASP A 14 1.41 13.80 -14.27
N GLU A 15 1.84 12.69 -13.65
CA GLU A 15 1.17 11.40 -13.76
C GLU A 15 -0.27 11.47 -13.22
N LEU A 16 -0.46 12.08 -12.04
CA LEU A 16 -1.80 12.29 -11.48
C LEU A 16 -2.70 13.08 -12.43
N LEU A 17 -2.19 14.20 -12.97
CA LEU A 17 -2.93 15.05 -13.90
C LEU A 17 -3.29 14.30 -15.18
N ARG A 18 -2.34 13.52 -15.75
CA ARG A 18 -2.60 12.66 -16.92
C ARG A 18 -3.62 11.57 -16.62
N ALA A 19 -3.61 11.03 -15.41
CA ALA A 19 -4.57 10.04 -14.92
C ALA A 19 -5.93 10.68 -14.53
N GLY A 20 -6.08 12.00 -14.64
CA GLY A 20 -7.29 12.72 -14.24
C GLY A 20 -7.57 12.66 -12.73
N ARG A 21 -6.55 12.36 -11.92
CA ARG A 21 -6.64 12.23 -10.47
C ARG A 21 -6.29 13.55 -9.80
N SER A 22 -7.00 13.87 -8.71
CA SER A 22 -6.74 15.04 -7.87
C SER A 22 -6.10 14.70 -6.52
N SER A 23 -5.77 13.43 -6.28
CA SER A 23 -5.23 12.95 -5.00
C SER A 23 -4.18 11.87 -5.18
N LEU A 24 -3.14 11.91 -4.34
CA LEU A 24 -2.13 10.86 -4.22
C LEU A 24 -2.67 9.63 -3.51
N GLY A 25 -2.14 8.45 -3.88
CA GLY A 25 -2.26 7.26 -3.05
C GLY A 25 -1.51 7.45 -1.72
N GLU A 26 -1.95 6.75 -0.65
CA GLU A 26 -1.34 6.89 0.67
C GLU A 26 0.17 6.60 0.67
N HIS A 27 0.62 5.63 -0.11
CA HIS A 27 2.03 5.28 -0.25
C HIS A 27 2.86 6.40 -0.90
N GLN A 28 2.35 7.04 -1.94
CA GLN A 28 2.99 8.18 -2.61
C GLN A 28 3.06 9.40 -1.67
N ALA A 29 1.95 9.71 -0.99
CA ALA A 29 1.90 10.81 -0.04
C ALA A 29 2.90 10.61 1.12
N LYS A 30 3.04 9.38 1.62
CA LYS A 30 4.00 9.04 2.68
C LYS A 30 5.45 9.11 2.22
N ALA A 31 5.76 8.65 1.02
CA ALA A 31 7.09 8.80 0.43
C ALA A 31 7.46 10.28 0.30
N LEU A 32 6.53 11.11 -0.18
CA LEU A 32 6.76 12.55 -0.33
C LEU A 32 7.06 13.25 1.01
N ILE A 33 6.26 13.00 2.05
CA ILE A 33 6.46 13.68 3.34
C ILE A 33 7.67 13.14 4.12
N SER A 34 8.05 11.88 3.92
CA SER A 34 9.22 11.29 4.58
C SER A 34 10.52 11.87 4.06
N GLU A 35 10.59 12.20 2.76
CA GLU A 35 11.70 12.95 2.16
C GLU A 35 11.87 14.35 2.78
N HIS A 36 10.80 14.91 3.35
CA HIS A 36 10.80 16.19 4.06
C HIS A 36 11.02 16.03 5.58
N GLY A 37 11.42 14.84 6.04
CA GLY A 37 11.78 14.57 7.44
C GLY A 37 10.59 14.29 8.36
N VAL A 38 9.38 14.12 7.81
CA VAL A 38 8.22 13.69 8.61
C VAL A 38 8.28 12.16 8.76
N PRO A 39 8.39 11.63 9.99
CA PRO A 39 8.44 10.19 10.19
C PRO A 39 7.11 9.54 9.78
N VAL A 40 7.19 8.49 8.98
CA VAL A 40 6.07 7.64 8.57
C VAL A 40 6.40 6.18 8.90
N PRO A 41 5.39 5.31 9.11
CA PRO A 41 5.65 3.89 9.30
C PRO A 41 6.39 3.29 8.09
N SER A 42 7.40 2.47 8.35
CA SER A 42 8.06 1.70 7.30
C SER A 42 7.07 0.69 6.71
N GLY A 43 7.12 0.50 5.40
CA GLY A 43 6.18 -0.36 4.70
C GLY A 43 6.56 -0.60 3.25
N CYS A 44 5.75 -1.40 2.58
CA CYS A 44 5.87 -1.67 1.15
C CYS A 44 4.50 -1.59 0.46
N PHE A 45 4.51 -1.08 -0.77
CA PHE A 45 3.34 -1.05 -1.64
C PHE A 45 3.35 -2.25 -2.59
N ILE A 46 2.19 -2.88 -2.73
CA ILE A 46 1.97 -4.01 -3.63
C ILE A 46 0.95 -3.56 -4.66
N ALA A 47 1.41 -3.30 -5.88
CA ALA A 47 0.56 -2.84 -6.97
C ALA A 47 -0.49 -3.90 -7.36
N ALA A 48 -1.66 -3.46 -7.82
CA ALA A 48 -2.75 -4.34 -8.20
C ALA A 48 -2.34 -5.40 -9.25
N GLY A 49 -1.45 -5.04 -10.18
CA GLY A 49 -0.90 -5.94 -11.20
C GLY A 49 -0.04 -7.08 -10.64
N ASP A 50 0.51 -6.93 -9.43
CA ASP A 50 1.34 -7.96 -8.79
C ASP A 50 0.50 -8.98 -8.00
N LEU A 51 -0.78 -8.69 -7.72
CA LEU A 51 -1.58 -9.44 -6.74
C LEU A 51 -1.90 -10.87 -7.16
N ASP A 52 -2.14 -11.12 -8.45
CA ASP A 52 -2.54 -12.46 -8.93
C ASP A 52 -1.35 -13.45 -8.93
N GLY A 53 -0.11 -12.95 -8.88
CA GLY A 53 1.11 -13.74 -8.82
C GLY A 53 1.88 -13.63 -7.50
N LEU A 54 1.25 -13.01 -6.48
CA LEU A 54 1.85 -12.80 -5.17
C LEU A 54 1.73 -14.09 -4.35
N SER A 55 2.83 -14.82 -4.20
CA SER A 55 2.90 -15.93 -3.25
C SER A 55 3.30 -15.45 -1.86
N VAL A 56 3.03 -16.25 -0.83
CA VAL A 56 3.51 -16.00 0.54
C VAL A 56 5.03 -15.81 0.57
N ALA A 57 5.79 -16.62 -0.18
CA ALA A 57 7.25 -16.49 -0.23
C ALA A 57 7.71 -15.12 -0.77
N LYS A 58 7.12 -14.65 -1.89
CA LYS A 58 7.42 -13.32 -2.44
C LYS A 58 7.00 -12.19 -1.50
N LEU A 59 5.91 -12.39 -0.77
CA LEU A 59 5.48 -11.42 0.23
C LEU A 59 6.44 -11.39 1.42
N ALA A 60 6.90 -12.56 1.90
CA ALA A 60 7.91 -12.65 2.95
C ALA A 60 9.23 -11.96 2.54
N GLU A 61 9.66 -12.12 1.28
CA GLU A 61 10.80 -11.38 0.71
C GLU A 61 10.58 -9.86 0.76
N ARG A 62 9.37 -9.37 0.48
CA ARG A 62 9.04 -7.93 0.56
C ARG A 62 8.95 -7.39 2.00
N LEU A 63 8.82 -8.27 2.98
CA LEU A 63 8.68 -7.94 4.40
C LEU A 63 9.95 -8.24 5.20
N ASP A 64 11.01 -8.73 4.56
CA ASP A 64 12.24 -9.24 5.20
C ASP A 64 12.95 -8.23 6.10
N THR A 65 12.86 -6.95 5.73
CA THR A 65 13.44 -5.79 6.40
C THR A 65 12.47 -5.11 7.36
N LEU A 66 11.23 -5.59 7.42
CA LEU A 66 10.20 -5.07 8.30
C LEU A 66 9.96 -6.04 9.46
N THR A 67 9.48 -5.52 10.57
CA THR A 67 9.11 -6.34 11.74
C THR A 67 7.65 -6.08 12.08
N GLY A 68 6.89 -7.16 12.19
CA GLY A 68 5.48 -7.11 12.57
C GLY A 68 5.26 -6.72 14.04
N PRO A 69 4.00 -6.54 14.46
CA PRO A 69 2.81 -6.78 13.64
C PRO A 69 2.63 -5.73 12.54
N TYR A 70 1.91 -6.11 11.48
CA TYR A 70 1.66 -5.31 10.29
C TYR A 70 0.23 -4.77 10.26
N VAL A 71 0.07 -3.70 9.48
CA VAL A 71 -1.19 -3.12 9.05
C VAL A 71 -1.27 -3.23 7.53
N LEU A 72 -2.40 -3.71 7.02
CA LEU A 72 -2.71 -3.79 5.59
C LEU A 72 -3.83 -2.81 5.25
N LYS A 73 -3.62 -1.97 4.24
CA LYS A 73 -4.58 -0.96 3.79
C LYS A 73 -4.82 -1.06 2.29
N VAL A 74 -6.07 -0.97 1.89
CA VAL A 74 -6.43 -0.83 0.47
C VAL A 74 -6.01 0.56 -0.04
N VAL A 75 -5.48 0.63 -1.26
CA VAL A 75 -5.19 1.88 -1.95
C VAL A 75 -6.05 1.94 -3.21
N SER A 76 -6.96 2.90 -3.24
CA SER A 76 -7.84 3.17 -4.38
C SER A 76 -8.40 4.59 -4.23
N ALA A 77 -8.50 5.32 -5.34
CA ALA A 77 -9.17 6.62 -5.39
C ALA A 77 -10.68 6.51 -5.09
N ASP A 78 -11.29 5.34 -5.33
CA ASP A 78 -12.72 5.10 -5.11
C ASP A 78 -13.04 4.83 -3.62
N ILE A 79 -12.01 4.59 -2.79
CA ILE A 79 -12.15 4.18 -1.40
C ILE A 79 -11.45 5.20 -0.48
N LEU A 80 -12.14 6.30 -0.21
CA LEU A 80 -11.68 7.34 0.70
C LEU A 80 -11.76 6.89 2.18
N HIS A 81 -12.90 6.31 2.58
CA HIS A 81 -13.14 5.83 3.95
C HIS A 81 -12.86 4.33 4.09
N LYS A 82 -11.58 3.95 3.97
CA LYS A 82 -11.12 2.56 3.94
C LYS A 82 -11.68 1.71 5.08
N SER A 83 -11.66 2.20 6.31
CA SER A 83 -12.13 1.44 7.48
C SER A 83 -13.59 1.01 7.36
N ASP A 84 -14.44 1.88 6.81
CA ASP A 84 -15.90 1.66 6.71
C ASP A 84 -16.25 0.50 5.75
N VAL A 85 -15.37 0.23 4.79
CA VAL A 85 -15.53 -0.84 3.81
C VAL A 85 -14.71 -2.10 4.15
N GLY A 86 -14.10 -2.15 5.33
CA GLY A 86 -13.16 -3.22 5.69
C GLY A 86 -11.85 -3.16 4.89
N GLY A 87 -11.49 -1.99 4.37
CA GLY A 87 -10.26 -1.65 3.65
C GLY A 87 -9.03 -1.49 4.53
N VAL A 88 -9.11 -1.84 5.82
CA VAL A 88 -7.99 -1.89 6.76
C VAL A 88 -8.01 -3.22 7.52
N ARG A 89 -6.84 -3.83 7.70
CA ARG A 89 -6.60 -4.95 8.62
C ARG A 89 -5.40 -4.61 9.50
N LEU A 90 -5.55 -4.87 10.79
CA LEU A 90 -4.56 -4.55 11.81
C LEU A 90 -4.03 -5.85 12.43
N ASN A 91 -2.89 -5.74 13.12
CA ASN A 91 -2.33 -6.81 13.94
C ASN A 91 -2.04 -8.11 13.16
N LEU A 92 -1.51 -7.98 11.95
CA LEU A 92 -1.13 -9.12 11.11
C LEU A 92 0.28 -9.56 11.49
N ALA A 93 0.46 -10.78 11.96
CA ALA A 93 1.71 -11.22 12.57
C ALA A 93 2.85 -11.40 11.53
N ASP A 94 2.51 -11.90 10.35
CA ASP A 94 3.48 -12.39 9.37
C ASP A 94 2.96 -12.29 7.92
N ALA A 95 3.77 -12.76 6.97
CA ALA A 95 3.45 -12.76 5.55
C ALA A 95 2.24 -13.64 5.20
N ASP A 96 2.02 -14.75 5.92
CA ASP A 96 0.86 -15.62 5.70
C ASP A 96 -0.44 -14.89 6.04
N GLU A 97 -0.48 -14.22 7.19
CA GLU A 97 -1.64 -13.42 7.60
C GLU A 97 -1.89 -12.23 6.67
N VAL A 98 -0.84 -11.54 6.22
CA VAL A 98 -0.97 -10.45 5.22
C VAL A 98 -1.50 -10.99 3.89
N HIS A 99 -0.97 -12.10 3.40
CA HIS A 99 -1.44 -12.73 2.16
C HIS A 99 -2.91 -13.15 2.25
N ALA A 100 -3.30 -13.80 3.35
CA ALA A 100 -4.69 -14.19 3.59
C ALA A 100 -5.61 -12.97 3.69
N ALA A 101 -5.16 -11.90 4.37
CA ALA A 101 -5.91 -10.66 4.50
C ALA A 101 -6.12 -9.96 3.14
N ILE A 102 -5.13 -9.96 2.25
CA ILE A 102 -5.27 -9.45 0.87
C ILE A 102 -6.40 -10.21 0.15
N ALA A 103 -6.37 -11.54 0.18
CA ALA A 103 -7.40 -12.36 -0.49
C ALA A 103 -8.80 -12.08 0.06
N GLN A 104 -8.94 -12.00 1.39
CA GLN A 104 -10.21 -11.70 2.05
C GLN A 104 -10.73 -10.29 1.70
N MET A 105 -9.86 -9.29 1.69
CA MET A 105 -10.23 -7.90 1.37
C MET A 105 -10.65 -7.76 -0.09
N ARG A 106 -9.95 -8.41 -1.03
CA ARG A 106 -10.33 -8.41 -2.46
C ARG A 106 -11.72 -9.01 -2.70
N ALA A 107 -12.19 -9.91 -1.85
CA ALA A 107 -13.51 -10.51 -1.95
C ALA A 107 -14.64 -9.62 -1.39
N LEU A 108 -14.32 -8.53 -0.68
CA LEU A 108 -15.34 -7.60 -0.18
C LEU A 108 -15.94 -6.83 -1.35
N ALA A 109 -17.26 -6.88 -1.50
CA ALA A 109 -18.00 -6.21 -2.58
C ALA A 109 -17.55 -4.76 -2.88
N PRO A 110 -17.39 -3.85 -1.89
CA PRO A 110 -16.93 -2.48 -2.18
C PRO A 110 -15.49 -2.43 -2.74
N ILE A 111 -14.62 -3.36 -2.34
CA ILE A 111 -13.23 -3.41 -2.84
C ILE A 111 -13.16 -4.10 -4.20
N ALA A 112 -13.95 -5.16 -4.40
CA ALA A 112 -14.04 -5.86 -5.68
C ALA A 112 -14.62 -4.99 -6.81
N ALA A 113 -15.47 -4.02 -6.46
CA ALA A 113 -16.08 -3.09 -7.41
C ALA A 113 -15.22 -1.83 -7.68
N ALA A 114 -14.18 -1.59 -6.89
CA ALA A 114 -13.32 -0.41 -7.01
C ALA A 114 -12.19 -0.62 -8.03
N SER A 115 -11.75 0.46 -8.67
CA SER A 115 -10.46 0.51 -9.36
C SER A 115 -9.34 0.50 -8.32
N LEU A 116 -8.80 -0.69 -8.09
CA LEU A 116 -7.74 -0.93 -7.11
C LEU A 116 -6.38 -0.51 -7.65
N ASP A 117 -5.66 0.34 -6.91
CA ASP A 117 -4.26 0.64 -7.20
C ASP A 117 -3.34 -0.42 -6.59
N GLY A 118 -3.73 -0.94 -5.41
CA GLY A 118 -3.01 -2.01 -4.73
C GLY A 118 -3.28 -2.04 -3.24
N PHE A 119 -2.32 -2.59 -2.50
CA PHE A 119 -2.32 -2.63 -1.04
C PHE A 119 -1.03 -2.05 -0.46
N LEU A 120 -1.15 -1.34 0.66
CA LEU A 120 -0.04 -0.85 1.44
C LEU A 120 0.09 -1.68 2.71
N VAL A 121 1.27 -2.30 2.91
CA VAL A 121 1.62 -3.05 4.12
C VAL A 121 2.60 -2.21 4.93
N GLU A 122 2.33 -1.97 6.21
CA GLU A 122 3.17 -1.14 7.08
C GLU A 122 3.39 -1.79 8.44
N GLN A 123 4.49 -1.46 9.10
CA GLN A 123 4.67 -1.76 10.51
C GLN A 123 3.60 -1.06 11.35
N MET A 124 2.99 -1.79 12.27
CA MET A 124 2.01 -1.24 13.18
C MET A 124 2.70 -0.36 14.23
N SER A 125 2.27 0.90 14.34
CA SER A 125 2.74 1.78 15.41
C SER A 125 2.25 1.29 16.78
N SER A 126 3.08 1.47 17.80
CA SER A 126 2.66 1.22 19.19
C SER A 126 1.53 2.17 19.59
N PRO A 127 0.63 1.74 20.51
CA PRO A 127 -0.33 2.65 21.13
C PRO A 127 0.40 3.85 21.77
N GLY A 128 -0.21 5.04 21.63
CA GLY A 128 0.27 6.30 22.21
C GLY A 128 -0.21 6.53 23.63
#